data_AF-A0A968FRJ1-F1
#
_entry.id   AF-A0A968FRJ1-F1
#
_cell.length_a   1.000
_cell.length_b   1.000
_cell.length_c   1.000
_cell.angle_alpha   90.00
_cell.angle_beta   90.00
_cell.angle_gamma   90.00
#
_symmetry.space_group_name_H-M   'P 1'
#
loop_
_entity.id
_entity.type
_entity.pdbx_description
1 polymer ?
#
loop_
_entity_poly.entity_id
_entity_poly.type
_entity_poly.pdbx_seq_one_letter_code
_entity_poly.pdbx_strand_id
1 'polypeptide(L)'
;MKVQNSQGFTLNELLITIVIIGILAAISIPAFAHYKARAYDSETKSHLHNIFLVCKMHGVENGSGQDCTVPIAGSARYGYTATTKVNITPTGGELTFSGSP
;
A
#
# COMPACT_ATOMS: atom_id res chain seq x y z
N MET A 1 18.85 56.28 3.50
CA MET A 1 19.04 55.02 2.74
C MET A 1 19.14 53.88 3.73
N LYS A 2 18.23 52.90 3.67
CA LYS A 2 18.15 51.79 4.62
C LYS A 2 19.21 50.75 4.26
N VAL A 3 20.20 50.52 5.13
CA VAL A 3 21.23 49.49 4.94
C VAL A 3 20.56 48.13 5.16
N GLN A 4 20.50 47.32 4.11
CA GLN A 4 20.02 45.95 4.15
C GLN A 4 21.13 45.08 4.78
N ASN A 5 20.84 44.51 5.95
CA ASN A 5 21.74 43.58 6.63
C ASN A 5 21.62 42.20 5.98
N SER A 6 22.41 41.93 4.95
CA SER A 6 22.46 40.61 4.32
C SER A 6 23.18 39.62 5.24
N GLN A 7 22.43 38.96 6.12
CA GLN A 7 22.90 37.81 6.89
C GLN A 7 23.05 36.62 5.93
N GLY A 8 24.29 36.34 5.52
CA GLY A 8 24.63 35.15 4.75
C GLY A 8 24.74 33.91 5.65
N PHE A 9 24.40 32.74 5.10
CA PHE A 9 24.55 31.44 5.76
C PHE A 9 26.03 31.16 6.05
N THR A 10 26.37 30.75 7.27
CA THR A 10 27.76 30.42 7.61
C THR A 10 28.13 29.02 7.10
N LEU A 11 29.38 28.82 6.67
CA LEU A 11 29.86 27.48 6.28
C LEU A 11 29.76 26.47 7.42
N ASN A 12 29.88 26.94 8.67
CA ASN A 12 29.74 26.10 9.85
C ASN A 12 28.30 25.63 10.08
N GLU A 13 27.29 26.47 9.80
CA GLU A 13 25.88 26.06 9.84
C GLU A 13 25.60 24.97 8.83
N LEU A 14 26.13 25.08 7.61
CA LEU A 14 25.94 24.05 6.59
C LEU A 14 26.63 22.74 6.97
N LEU A 15 27.85 22.83 7.51
CA LEU A 15 28.65 21.68 7.90
C LEU A 15 28.00 20.86 9.02
N ILE A 16 27.52 21.51 10.08
CA ILE A 16 26.84 20.81 11.18
C ILE A 16 25.51 20.21 10.69
N THR A 17 24.80 20.91 9.81
CA THR A 17 23.52 20.45 9.27
C THR A 17 23.66 19.14 8.48
N ILE A 18 24.64 19.04 7.58
CA ILE A 18 24.86 17.81 6.81
C ILE A 18 25.28 16.62 7.69
N VAL A 19 26.04 16.89 8.77
CA VAL A 19 26.44 15.87 9.73
C VAL A 19 25.23 15.33 10.48
N ILE A 20 24.35 16.21 10.98
CA ILE A 20 23.14 15.80 11.69
C ILE A 20 22.20 15.04 10.75
N ILE A 21 21.97 15.53 9.52
CA ILE A 21 21.12 14.83 8.53
C ILE A 21 21.74 13.47 8.17
N GLY A 22 23.07 13.37 8.07
CA GLY A 22 23.76 12.10 7.82
C GLY A 22 23.51 11.04 8.90
N ILE A 23 23.56 11.44 10.18
CA ILE A 23 23.27 10.54 11.31
C ILE A 23 21.80 10.09 11.29
N LEU A 24 20.87 11.04 11.07
CA LEU A 24 19.43 10.72 11.00
C LEU A 24 19.10 9.81 9.82
N ALA A 25 19.69 10.07 8.65
CA ALA A 25 19.48 9.28 7.44
C ALA A 25 20.00 7.85 7.60
N ALA A 26 21.17 7.66 8.23
CA ALA A 26 21.75 6.34 8.47
C ALA A 26 20.82 5.40 9.26
N ILE A 27 20.08 5.93 10.24
CA ILE A 27 19.10 5.16 11.03
C ILE A 27 17.77 5.03 10.28
N SER A 28 17.33 6.09 9.60
CA SER A 28 15.99 6.16 9.00
C SER A 28 15.85 5.32 7.72
N ILE A 29 16.90 5.23 6.89
CA ILE A 29 16.86 4.49 5.62
C ILE A 29 16.58 2.99 5.81
N PRO A 30 17.29 2.24 6.67
CA PRO A 30 17.01 0.82 6.86
C PRO A 30 15.64 0.57 7.49
N ALA A 31 15.22 1.43 8.43
CA ALA A 31 13.91 1.32 9.05
C ALA A 31 12.76 1.50 8.02
N PHE A 32 12.93 2.41 7.06
CA PHE A 32 11.95 2.67 6.01
C PHE A 32 11.66 1.44 5.13
N ALA A 33 12.64 0.58 4.87
CA ALA A 33 12.43 -0.66 4.12
C ALA A 33 11.47 -1.61 4.84
N HIS A 34 11.64 -1.78 6.16
CA HIS A 34 10.74 -2.60 6.98
C HIS A 34 9.33 -2.00 7.09
N TYR A 35 9.20 -0.68 7.19
CA TYR A 35 7.90 -0.02 7.22
C TYR A 35 7.14 -0.21 5.91
N LYS A 36 7.82 -0.10 4.76
CA LYS A 36 7.20 -0.38 3.45
C LYS A 36 6.70 -1.82 3.34
N ALA A 37 7.52 -2.80 3.74
CA ALA A 37 7.11 -4.21 3.71
C ALA A 37 5.86 -4.46 4.57
N ARG A 38 5.83 -3.93 5.81
CA ARG A 38 4.66 -4.04 6.68
C ARG A 38 3.43 -3.32 6.13
N ALA A 39 3.61 -2.17 5.48
CA ALA A 39 2.53 -1.46 4.82
C ALA A 39 1.93 -2.29 3.68
N TYR A 40 2.77 -2.92 2.84
CA TYR A 40 2.30 -3.82 1.78
C TYR A 40 1.60 -5.06 2.34
N ASP A 41 2.09 -5.67 3.41
CA ASP A 41 1.42 -6.79 4.06
C ASP A 41 0.05 -6.40 4.60
N SER A 42 -0.05 -5.23 5.26
CA SER A 42 -1.30 -4.72 5.81
C SER A 42 -2.31 -4.38 4.70
N GLU A 43 -1.83 -3.76 3.62
CA GLU A 43 -2.63 -3.41 2.46
C GLU A 43 -3.18 -4.67 1.78
N THR A 44 -2.31 -5.65 1.53
CA THR A 44 -2.68 -6.92 0.89
C THR A 44 -3.71 -7.68 1.72
N LYS A 45 -3.53 -7.75 3.05
CA LYS A 45 -4.52 -8.37 3.95
C LYS A 45 -5.88 -7.67 3.89
N SER A 46 -5.90 -6.34 3.85
CA SER A 46 -7.13 -5.57 3.71
C SER A 46 -7.84 -5.87 2.39
N HIS A 47 -7.11 -5.86 1.28
CA HIS A 47 -7.66 -6.20 -0.03
C HIS A 47 -8.20 -7.63 -0.08
N LEU A 48 -7.47 -8.60 0.46
CA LEU A 48 -7.90 -10.00 0.57
C LEU A 48 -9.18 -10.15 1.40
N HIS A 49 -9.33 -9.38 2.47
CA HIS A 49 -10.55 -9.41 3.29
C HIS A 49 -11.75 -8.80 2.56
N ASN A 50 -11.54 -7.65 1.92
CA ASN A 50 -12.59 -6.96 1.16
C ASN A 50 -13.10 -7.81 0.00
N ILE A 51 -12.19 -8.43 -0.76
CA ILE A 51 -12.56 -9.25 -1.90
C ILE A 51 -13.24 -10.56 -1.46
N PHE A 52 -12.82 -11.15 -0.34
CA PHE A 52 -13.49 -12.31 0.25
C PHE A 52 -14.94 -12.01 0.63
N LEU A 53 -15.19 -10.85 1.27
CA LEU A 53 -16.54 -10.41 1.60
C LEU A 53 -17.39 -10.25 0.34
N VAL A 54 -16.85 -9.57 -0.68
CA VAL A 54 -17.53 -9.38 -1.96
C VAL A 54 -17.86 -10.71 -2.63
N CYS A 55 -16.92 -11.65 -2.66
CA CYS A 55 -17.14 -12.97 -3.24
C CYS A 55 -18.20 -13.77 -2.48
N LYS A 56 -18.24 -13.66 -1.14
CA LYS A 56 -19.32 -14.25 -0.35
C LYS A 56 -20.68 -13.65 -0.67
N MET A 57 -20.76 -12.33 -0.78
CA MET A 57 -21.99 -11.65 -1.17
C MET A 57 -22.45 -12.10 -2.56
N HIS A 58 -21.52 -12.21 -3.52
CA HIS A 58 -21.80 -12.71 -4.85
C HIS A 58 -22.36 -14.14 -4.85
N GLY A 59 -21.81 -15.03 -4.02
CA GLY A 59 -22.29 -16.41 -3.87
C GLY A 59 -23.67 -16.50 -3.19
N VAL A 60 -24.01 -15.57 -2.30
CA VAL A 60 -25.35 -15.48 -1.70
C VAL A 60 -26.39 -15.05 -2.73
N GLU A 61 -26.04 -14.14 -3.62
CA GLU A 61 -26.97 -13.60 -4.62
C GLU A 61 -27.19 -14.53 -5.82
N ASN A 62 -26.14 -15.22 -6.28
CA ASN A 62 -26.17 -15.99 -7.54
C ASN A 62 -26.13 -17.51 -7.34
N GLY A 63 -26.06 -17.98 -6.09
CA GLY A 63 -26.01 -19.40 -5.74
C GLY A 63 -24.59 -19.93 -5.53
N SER A 64 -24.48 -21.03 -4.76
CA SER A 64 -23.24 -21.56 -4.19
C SER A 64 -22.31 -22.31 -5.17
N GLY A 65 -22.33 -21.95 -6.46
CA GLY A 65 -21.50 -22.58 -7.50
C GLY A 65 -20.98 -21.60 -8.55
N GLN A 66 -21.07 -20.29 -8.27
CA GLN A 66 -20.58 -19.25 -9.18
C GLN A 66 -19.19 -18.79 -8.75
N ASP A 67 -18.24 -18.86 -9.68
CA ASP A 67 -16.87 -18.42 -9.46
C ASP A 67 -16.83 -16.90 -9.30
N CYS A 68 -16.27 -16.44 -8.19
CA CYS A 68 -15.95 -15.04 -8.02
C CYS A 68 -14.63 -14.73 -8.73
N THR A 69 -14.63 -13.76 -9.64
CA THR A 69 -13.44 -13.28 -10.33
C THR A 69 -13.23 -11.79 -10.07
N VAL A 70 -12.01 -11.30 -10.28
CA VAL A 70 -11.65 -9.89 -10.05
C VAL A 70 -12.58 -8.91 -10.80
N PRO A 71 -12.98 -9.18 -12.07
CA PRO A 71 -13.96 -8.34 -12.78
C PRO A 71 -15.36 -8.32 -12.16
N ILE A 72 -15.81 -9.44 -11.59
CA ILE A 72 -17.13 -9.54 -10.93
C ILE A 72 -17.10 -8.73 -9.63
N ALA A 73 -16.05 -8.93 -8.81
CA ALA A 73 -15.87 -8.17 -7.59
C ALA A 73 -15.76 -6.67 -7.87
N GLY A 74 -15.06 -6.30 -8.94
CA GLY A 74 -14.89 -4.91 -9.36
C GLY A 74 -16.09 -4.26 -10.07
N SER A 75 -17.21 -4.97 -10.19
CA SER A 75 -18.41 -4.39 -10.79
C SER A 75 -19.01 -3.29 -9.92
N ALA A 76 -19.79 -2.38 -10.53
CA ALA A 76 -20.51 -1.31 -9.83
C ALA A 76 -21.48 -1.82 -8.75
N ARG A 77 -21.80 -3.12 -8.75
CA ARG A 77 -22.67 -3.78 -7.77
C ARG A 77 -21.97 -4.02 -6.43
N TYR A 78 -20.67 -4.32 -6.44
CA TYR A 78 -19.92 -4.67 -5.23
C TYR A 78 -18.82 -3.67 -4.86
N GLY A 79 -18.43 -2.78 -5.78
CA GLY A 79 -17.59 -1.62 -5.47
C GLY A 79 -16.15 -1.92 -5.05
N TYR A 80 -15.65 -3.15 -5.28
CA TYR A 80 -14.26 -3.47 -5.02
C TYR A 80 -13.36 -2.76 -6.04
N THR A 81 -12.33 -2.05 -5.57
CA THR A 81 -11.33 -1.51 -6.48
C THR A 81 -10.26 -2.57 -6.69
N ALA A 82 -10.23 -3.16 -7.89
CA ALA A 82 -9.24 -4.15 -8.25
C ALA A 82 -7.82 -3.56 -8.14
N THR A 83 -6.93 -4.31 -7.49
CA THR A 83 -5.50 -4.01 -7.42
C THR A 83 -4.72 -5.07 -8.18
N THR A 84 -3.65 -4.68 -8.86
CA THR A 84 -2.73 -5.61 -9.57
C THR A 84 -2.00 -6.56 -8.61
N LYS A 85 -2.09 -6.30 -7.30
CA LYS A 85 -1.42 -7.06 -6.25
C LYS A 85 -2.26 -8.22 -5.71
N VAL A 86 -3.56 -8.30 -6.02
CA VAL A 86 -4.45 -9.35 -5.51
C VAL A 86 -5.20 -10.01 -6.66
N ASN A 87 -5.00 -11.32 -6.80
CA ASN A 87 -5.66 -12.13 -7.81
C ASN A 87 -6.60 -13.17 -7.18
N ILE A 88 -7.72 -13.41 -7.84
CA ILE A 88 -8.63 -14.53 -7.55
C ILE A 88 -8.45 -15.58 -8.63
N THR A 89 -8.09 -16.80 -8.22
CA THR A 89 -8.05 -17.95 -9.12
C THR A 89 -9.10 -18.96 -8.64
N PRO A 90 -10.25 -19.08 -9.34
CA PRO A 90 -11.20 -20.14 -9.05
C PRO A 90 -10.60 -21.49 -9.47
N THR A 91 -10.56 -22.46 -8.56
CA THR A 91 -10.16 -23.84 -8.86
C THR A 91 -11.24 -24.78 -8.34
N GLY A 92 -12.08 -25.31 -9.24
CA GLY A 92 -12.99 -26.41 -8.95
C GLY A 92 -13.98 -26.16 -7.80
N GLY A 93 -14.49 -24.93 -7.65
CA GLY A 93 -15.41 -24.54 -6.57
C GLY A 93 -14.74 -23.98 -5.32
N GLU A 94 -13.41 -23.94 -5.27
CA GLU A 94 -12.64 -23.26 -4.23
C GLU A 94 -12.03 -21.95 -4.77
N LEU A 95 -12.26 -20.86 -4.05
CA LEU A 95 -11.73 -19.54 -4.38
C LEU A 95 -10.38 -19.38 -3.69
N THR A 96 -9.30 -19.41 -4.47
CA THR A 96 -7.96 -19.09 -3.96
C THR A 96 -7.69 -17.60 -4.14
N PHE A 97 -7.32 -16.93 -3.06
CA PHE A 97 -6.95 -15.52 -3.05
C PHE A 97 -5.44 -15.43 -2.83
N SER A 98 -4.74 -14.79 -3.76
CA SER A 98 -3.28 -14.60 -3.66
C SER A 98 -2.95 -13.12 -3.67
N GLY A 99 -1.95 -12.75 -2.89
CA GLY A 99 -1.45 -11.39 -2.76
C GLY A 99 0.06 -11.35 -2.96
N SER A 100 0.55 -10.45 -3.80
CA SER A 100 1.98 -10.21 -4.02
C SER A 100 2.39 -8.84 -3.46
N PRO A 101 3.57 -8.71 -2.80
CA PRO A 101 4.07 -7.42 -2.31
C PRO A 101 4.32 -6.41 -3.44
#